data_AF-A0A8C5CRZ9-F1
#
_entry.id   AF-A0A8C5CRZ9-F1
#
_cell.length_a   1.000
_cell.length_b   1.000
_cell.length_c   1.000
_cell.angle_alpha   90.00
_cell.angle_beta   90.00
_cell.angle_gamma   90.00
#
_symmetry.space_group_name_H-M   'P 1'
#
loop_
_entity.id
_entity.type
_entity.pdbx_description
1 polymer ?
#
loop_
_entity_poly.entity_id
_entity_poly.type
_entity_poly.pdbx_seq_one_letter_code
_entity_poly.pdbx_strand_id
1 'polypeptide(L)'
;MRYEVGTVLKRRARTRNFYRALNIRVALVGLEVWSDADKCPVSQDPFTTLHEFLDWRKAKLLPQRPHDNAQLISGVYFQGTTIGMAPIMSMCTSFIVLCFQDHSDNPLGAAVTLAHELGHNFGMNHDTPERGCGCRVTADRGVPTSSDSFIQSDLRSETIYRCLYSKDVHRTKCKYI
;
A
#
# COMPACT_ATOMS: atom_id res chain seq x y z
N MET A 1 17.16 -12.12 0.52
CA MET A 1 17.05 -10.65 0.65
C MET A 1 16.98 -10.34 2.14
N ARG A 2 17.89 -9.54 2.71
CA ARG A 2 17.81 -9.15 4.13
C ARG A 2 16.98 -7.88 4.23
N TYR A 3 15.81 -7.94 4.87
CA TYR A 3 15.05 -6.74 5.18
C TYR A 3 15.76 -5.97 6.28
N GLU A 4 16.39 -4.85 5.94
CA GLU A 4 16.89 -3.93 6.94
C GLU A 4 15.71 -3.14 7.52
N VAL A 5 15.53 -3.24 8.84
CA VAL A 5 14.52 -2.47 9.60
C VAL A 5 14.59 -0.97 9.25
N GLY A 6 15.80 -0.44 9.05
CA GLY A 6 16.01 0.96 8.64
C GLY A 6 15.33 1.33 7.32
N THR A 7 15.29 0.42 6.34
CA THR A 7 14.67 0.66 5.03
C THR A 7 13.14 0.68 5.15
N VAL A 8 12.56 -0.22 5.94
CA VAL A 8 11.11 -0.22 6.23
C VAL A 8 10.68 1.09 6.91
N LEU A 9 11.46 1.57 7.88
CA LEU A 9 11.19 2.83 8.57
C LEU A 9 11.26 4.04 7.63
N LYS A 10 12.24 4.08 6.71
CA LYS A 10 12.35 5.15 5.69
C LYS A 10 11.13 5.18 4.77
N ARG A 11 10.67 4.02 4.30
CA ARG A 11 9.47 3.89 3.44
C ARG A 11 8.24 4.42 4.15
N ARG A 12 7.97 3.97 5.39
CA ARG A 12 6.86 4.48 6.20
C ARG A 12 6.94 5.99 6.45
N ALA A 13 8.14 6.52 6.70
CA ALA A 13 8.31 7.96 6.94
C ALA A 13 7.91 8.80 5.71
N ARG A 14 8.21 8.31 4.49
CA ARG A 14 7.75 8.92 3.24
C ARG A 14 6.23 8.79 3.09
N THR A 15 5.66 7.61 3.34
CA THR A 15 4.20 7.38 3.26
C THR A 15 3.41 8.35 4.12
N ARG A 16 3.87 8.60 5.35
CA ARG A 16 3.26 9.58 6.26
C ARG A 16 3.10 10.95 5.61
N ASN A 17 4.05 11.41 4.80
CA ASN A 17 4.02 12.74 4.21
C ASN A 17 2.92 12.91 3.17
N PHE A 18 2.56 11.85 2.43
CA PHE A 18 1.42 11.88 1.52
C PHE A 18 0.14 12.21 2.32
N TYR A 19 -0.20 11.39 3.31
CA TYR A 19 -1.44 11.54 4.09
C TYR A 19 -1.58 12.82 4.92
N ARG A 20 -0.50 13.57 5.15
CA ARG A 20 -0.59 14.88 5.85
C ARG A 20 -1.49 15.86 5.12
N ALA A 21 -1.46 15.88 3.78
CA ALA A 21 -2.30 16.78 2.98
C ALA A 21 -3.80 16.46 3.13
N LEU A 22 -4.13 15.22 3.48
CA LEU A 22 -5.50 14.77 3.75
C LEU A 22 -5.91 14.91 5.21
N ASN A 23 -5.09 15.51 6.06
CA ASN A 23 -5.31 15.53 7.52
C ASN A 23 -5.52 14.11 8.10
N ILE A 24 -4.76 13.14 7.59
CA ILE A 24 -4.73 11.76 8.08
C ILE A 24 -3.35 11.52 8.72
N ARG A 25 -3.34 10.97 9.94
CA ARG A 25 -2.11 10.58 10.63
C ARG A 25 -1.92 9.07 10.52
N VAL A 26 -0.93 8.65 9.75
CA VAL A 26 -0.48 7.25 9.75
C VAL A 26 0.57 7.05 10.85
N ALA A 27 0.27 6.26 11.88
CA ALA A 27 1.18 5.91 12.97
C ALA A 27 1.69 4.47 12.83
N LEU A 28 3.00 4.24 13.01
CA LEU A 28 3.55 2.89 13.09
C LEU A 28 3.44 2.44 14.55
N VAL A 29 2.59 1.46 14.83
CA VAL A 29 2.35 0.92 16.19
C VAL A 29 3.01 -0.43 16.43
N GLY A 30 3.57 -1.03 15.37
CA GLY A 30 4.28 -2.30 15.44
C GLY A 30 5.05 -2.58 14.16
N LEU A 31 6.18 -3.25 14.30
CA LEU A 31 6.93 -3.85 13.20
C LEU A 31 7.22 -5.30 13.60
N GLU A 32 6.98 -6.23 12.69
CA GLU A 32 7.27 -7.65 12.86
C GLU A 32 8.06 -8.13 11.65
N VAL A 33 9.15 -8.86 11.90
CA VAL A 33 10.01 -9.43 10.86
C VAL A 33 9.94 -10.95 11.00
N TRP A 34 9.50 -11.61 9.94
CA TRP A 34 9.43 -13.08 9.87
C TRP A 34 10.82 -13.63 9.55
N SER A 35 11.69 -13.67 10.57
CA SER A 35 13.11 -14.08 10.40
C SER A 35 13.32 -15.59 10.35
N ASP A 36 12.35 -16.36 10.82
CA ASP A 36 12.39 -17.81 10.92
C ASP A 36 11.67 -18.48 9.74
N ALA A 37 10.42 -18.11 9.48
CA ALA A 37 9.62 -18.59 8.37
C ALA A 37 8.40 -17.68 8.15
N ASP A 38 7.83 -17.74 6.93
CA ASP A 38 6.59 -17.06 6.61
C ASP A 38 5.45 -17.54 7.53
N LYS A 39 4.67 -16.61 8.08
CA LYS A 39 3.57 -16.94 9.02
C LYS A 39 2.25 -17.24 8.34
N CYS A 40 2.16 -16.98 7.05
CA CYS A 40 1.09 -17.38 6.15
C CYS A 40 1.69 -17.67 4.77
N PRO A 41 1.01 -18.42 3.89
CA PRO A 41 1.44 -18.58 2.51
C PRO A 41 1.59 -17.23 1.80
N VAL A 42 2.70 -17.04 1.10
CA VAL A 42 2.98 -15.89 0.24
C VAL A 42 3.28 -16.43 -1.16
N SER A 43 2.41 -16.14 -2.12
CA SER A 43 2.48 -16.67 -3.48
C SER A 43 2.63 -15.55 -4.51
N GLN A 44 2.84 -15.91 -5.77
CA GLN A 44 2.85 -14.93 -6.86
C GLN A 44 1.44 -14.40 -7.19
N ASP A 45 0.37 -15.02 -6.68
CA ASP A 45 -0.97 -14.47 -6.78
C ASP A 45 -1.21 -13.50 -5.61
N PRO A 46 -1.30 -12.18 -5.88
CA PRO A 46 -1.51 -11.19 -4.82
C PRO A 46 -2.86 -11.37 -4.13
N PHE A 47 -3.88 -11.92 -4.80
CA PHE A 47 -5.20 -12.15 -4.19
C PHE A 47 -5.13 -13.23 -3.11
N THR A 48 -4.55 -14.38 -3.45
CA THR A 48 -4.29 -15.46 -2.49
C THR A 48 -3.44 -14.96 -1.32
N THR A 49 -2.35 -14.24 -1.60
CA THR A 49 -1.46 -13.69 -0.55
C THR A 49 -2.19 -12.74 0.39
N LEU A 50 -3.01 -11.83 -0.15
CA LEU A 50 -3.78 -10.88 0.65
C LEU A 50 -4.79 -11.59 1.56
N HIS A 51 -5.45 -12.63 1.05
CA HIS A 51 -6.42 -13.43 1.78
C HIS A 51 -5.77 -14.17 2.96
N GLU A 52 -4.68 -14.89 2.69
CA GLU A 52 -3.92 -15.62 3.70
C GLU A 52 -3.35 -14.69 4.79
N PHE A 53 -2.85 -13.52 4.39
CA PHE A 53 -2.35 -12.52 5.33
C PHE A 53 -3.47 -11.95 6.22
N LEU A 54 -4.67 -11.75 5.66
CA LEU A 54 -5.81 -11.30 6.44
C LEU A 54 -6.21 -12.33 7.51
N ASP A 55 -6.26 -13.60 7.16
CA ASP A 55 -6.64 -14.66 8.08
C ASP A 55 -5.60 -14.83 9.18
N TRP A 56 -4.31 -14.78 8.84
CA TRP A 56 -3.24 -14.72 9.84
C TRP A 56 -3.37 -13.50 10.75
N ARG A 57 -3.63 -12.30 10.21
CA ARG A 57 -3.83 -11.09 11.01
C ARG A 57 -4.95 -11.28 12.03
N LYS A 58 -6.09 -11.82 11.60
CA LYS A 58 -7.26 -12.07 12.46
C LYS A 58 -6.94 -13.10 13.55
N ALA A 59 -6.29 -14.20 13.18
CA ALA A 59 -6.05 -15.31 14.10
C ALA A 59 -4.89 -15.07 15.07
N LYS A 60 -3.86 -14.31 14.66
CA LYS A 60 -2.58 -14.22 15.38
C LYS A 60 -2.21 -12.80 15.77
N LEU A 61 -2.21 -11.85 14.83
CA LEU A 61 -1.67 -10.51 15.09
C LEU A 61 -2.63 -9.62 15.90
N LEU A 62 -3.91 -9.57 15.52
CA LEU A 62 -4.91 -8.73 16.19
C LEU A 62 -5.11 -9.06 17.68
N PRO A 63 -5.16 -10.34 18.10
CA PRO A 63 -5.24 -10.69 19.52
C PRO A 63 -4.01 -10.24 20.34
N GLN A 64 -2.84 -10.14 19.72
CA GLN A 64 -1.59 -9.79 20.40
C GLN A 64 -1.36 -8.28 20.47
N ARG A 65 -1.77 -7.54 19.44
CA ARG A 65 -1.45 -6.12 19.32
C ARG A 65 -2.58 -5.38 18.61
N PRO A 66 -3.34 -4.52 19.32
CA PRO A 66 -4.36 -3.69 18.69
C PRO A 66 -3.76 -2.76 17.63
N HIS A 67 -4.38 -2.74 16.44
CA HIS A 67 -3.99 -1.87 15.32
C HIS A 67 -5.14 -1.76 14.31
N ASP A 68 -5.20 -0.64 13.58
CA ASP A 68 -6.25 -0.41 12.58
C ASP A 68 -5.95 -1.13 11.26
N ASN A 69 -4.70 -1.07 10.77
CA ASN A 69 -4.27 -1.62 9.47
C ASN A 69 -3.00 -2.46 9.63
N ALA A 70 -2.85 -3.52 8.84
CA ALA A 70 -1.61 -4.28 8.72
C ALA A 70 -1.15 -4.37 7.26
N GLN A 71 0.17 -4.41 7.08
CA GLN A 71 0.82 -4.27 5.77
C GLN A 71 1.86 -5.37 5.62
N LEU A 72 1.70 -6.23 4.63
CA LEU A 72 2.69 -7.25 4.29
C LEU A 72 3.63 -6.72 3.22
N ILE A 73 4.93 -6.71 3.52
CA ILE A 73 5.99 -6.39 2.57
C ILE A 73 6.65 -7.71 2.15
N SER A 74 6.59 -8.03 0.86
CA SER A 74 7.10 -9.30 0.34
C SER A 74 8.20 -9.12 -0.69
N GLY A 75 9.12 -10.09 -0.74
CA GLY A 75 10.16 -10.16 -1.78
C GLY A 75 9.72 -10.99 -2.98
N VAL A 76 8.52 -11.57 -2.91
CA VAL A 76 7.91 -12.36 -3.98
C VAL A 76 7.45 -11.41 -5.09
N TYR A 77 7.78 -11.78 -6.32
CA TYR A 77 7.28 -11.11 -7.52
C TYR A 77 5.86 -11.58 -7.80
N PHE A 78 4.89 -10.66 -7.77
CA PHE A 78 3.52 -10.99 -8.13
C PHE A 78 3.37 -11.14 -9.65
N GLN A 79 2.37 -11.92 -10.08
CA GLN A 79 2.12 -12.18 -11.49
C GLN A 79 1.63 -10.93 -12.23
N GLY A 80 2.06 -10.79 -13.49
CA GLY A 80 1.66 -9.68 -14.35
C GLY A 80 2.36 -8.37 -13.97
N THR A 81 1.59 -7.28 -13.93
CA THR A 81 2.08 -5.92 -13.61
C THR A 81 1.75 -5.49 -12.19
N THR A 82 1.13 -6.36 -11.39
CA THR A 82 0.69 -6.03 -10.03
C THR A 82 1.88 -5.93 -9.09
N ILE A 83 1.94 -4.85 -8.32
CA ILE A 83 3.01 -4.59 -7.34
C ILE A 83 2.47 -4.43 -5.92
N GLY A 84 1.16 -4.29 -5.77
CA GLY A 84 0.44 -4.13 -4.51
C GLY A 84 -1.02 -4.55 -4.67
N MET A 85 -1.67 -4.86 -3.54
CA MET A 85 -3.10 -5.13 -3.51
C MET A 85 -3.69 -4.80 -2.14
N ALA A 86 -4.88 -4.20 -2.16
CA ALA A 86 -5.66 -3.86 -0.98
C ALA A 86 -7.16 -3.83 -1.28
N PRO A 87 -8.05 -4.21 -0.33
CA PRO A 87 -9.48 -4.07 -0.50
C PRO A 87 -9.90 -2.59 -0.46
N ILE A 88 -10.75 -2.18 -1.40
CA ILE A 88 -11.31 -0.82 -1.45
C ILE A 88 -12.35 -0.62 -0.33
N MET A 89 -12.37 0.57 0.27
CA MET A 89 -13.38 0.99 1.27
C MET A 89 -13.44 0.07 2.50
N SER A 90 -12.32 -0.55 2.85
CA SER A 90 -12.26 -1.45 3.99
C SER A 90 -11.90 -0.75 5.29
N MET A 91 -11.48 0.53 5.28
CA MET A 91 -11.03 1.23 6.48
C MET A 91 -12.03 1.14 7.64
N CYS A 92 -11.52 0.82 8.82
CA CYS A 92 -12.25 0.53 10.05
C CYS A 92 -13.16 -0.74 10.05
N THR A 93 -13.00 -1.66 9.09
CA THR A 93 -13.55 -3.02 9.14
C THR A 93 -12.55 -4.05 9.68
N SER A 94 -12.97 -5.30 9.89
CA SER A 94 -12.04 -6.40 10.23
C SER A 94 -11.14 -6.84 9.06
N PHE A 95 -11.27 -6.25 7.87
CA PHE A 95 -10.63 -6.66 6.61
C PHE A 95 -9.47 -5.73 6.15
N ILE A 96 -9.03 -4.79 7.00
CA ILE A 96 -8.07 -3.75 6.61
C ILE A 96 -6.64 -4.29 6.59
N VAL A 97 -6.27 -4.90 5.46
CA VAL A 97 -4.91 -5.30 5.15
C VAL A 97 -4.52 -4.81 3.76
N LEU A 98 -3.22 -4.78 3.52
CA LEU A 98 -2.63 -4.68 2.19
C LEU A 98 -1.38 -5.57 2.10
N CYS A 99 -1.05 -6.00 0.90
CA CYS A 99 0.23 -6.65 0.59
C CYS A 99 0.88 -5.94 -0.58
N PHE A 100 2.22 -5.84 -0.58
CA PHE A 100 2.95 -5.29 -1.72
C PHE A 100 4.35 -5.88 -1.84
N GLN A 101 4.85 -5.86 -3.07
CA GLN A 101 6.18 -6.31 -3.42
C GLN A 101 7.22 -5.21 -3.13
N ASP A 102 8.35 -5.58 -2.53
CA ASP A 102 9.52 -4.69 -2.42
C ASP A 102 10.28 -4.59 -3.76
N HIS A 103 9.64 -3.92 -4.72
CA HIS A 103 10.06 -3.80 -6.11
C HIS A 103 11.14 -2.72 -6.38
N SER A 104 11.63 -1.99 -5.36
CA SER A 104 12.56 -0.87 -5.58
C SER A 104 13.53 -0.65 -4.42
N ASP A 105 14.82 -0.50 -4.77
CA ASP A 105 15.86 -0.08 -3.83
C ASP A 105 15.66 1.37 -3.37
N ASN A 106 14.96 2.20 -4.16
CA ASN A 106 14.60 3.55 -3.75
C ASN A 106 13.43 3.47 -2.74
N PRO A 107 13.61 3.94 -1.49
CA PRO A 107 12.53 3.93 -0.49
C PRO A 107 11.27 4.69 -0.93
N LEU A 108 11.38 5.58 -1.91
CA LEU A 108 10.23 6.27 -2.47
C LEU A 108 9.30 5.32 -3.25
N GLY A 109 9.83 4.36 -4.01
CA GLY A 109 9.00 3.43 -4.78
C GLY A 109 8.04 2.65 -3.91
N ALA A 110 8.58 1.91 -2.94
CA ALA A 110 7.76 1.19 -1.96
C ALA A 110 6.85 2.11 -1.13
N ALA A 111 7.27 3.35 -0.83
CA ALA A 111 6.42 4.29 -0.08
C ALA A 111 5.20 4.75 -0.88
N VAL A 112 5.33 4.87 -2.20
CA VAL A 112 4.23 5.23 -3.11
C VAL A 112 3.27 4.07 -3.26
N THR A 113 3.76 2.84 -3.50
CA THR A 113 2.91 1.64 -3.49
C THR A 113 2.14 1.53 -2.19
N LEU A 114 2.83 1.72 -1.06
CA LEU A 114 2.18 1.67 0.23
C LEU A 114 1.10 2.76 0.39
N ALA A 115 1.34 3.98 -0.08
CA ALA A 115 0.34 5.05 -0.05
C ALA A 115 -0.84 4.79 -1.00
N HIS A 116 -0.59 4.16 -2.15
CA HIS A 116 -1.62 3.77 -3.10
C HIS A 116 -2.57 2.74 -2.49
N GLU A 117 -2.01 1.64 -1.97
CA GLU A 117 -2.78 0.55 -1.36
C GLU A 117 -3.55 0.99 -0.12
N LEU A 118 -2.93 1.82 0.72
CA LEU A 118 -3.62 2.38 1.87
C LEU A 118 -4.73 3.37 1.44
N GLY A 119 -4.57 4.03 0.28
CA GLY A 119 -5.60 4.85 -0.36
C GLY A 119 -6.84 4.05 -0.74
N HIS A 120 -6.66 2.84 -1.29
CA HIS A 120 -7.76 1.91 -1.51
C HIS A 120 -8.52 1.59 -0.23
N ASN A 121 -7.84 1.29 0.87
CA ASN A 121 -8.52 1.08 2.14
C ASN A 121 -9.37 2.29 2.56
N PHE A 122 -8.90 3.52 2.29
CA PHE A 122 -9.67 4.77 2.50
C PHE A 122 -10.80 5.03 1.47
N GLY A 123 -11.03 4.11 0.53
CA GLY A 123 -12.10 4.20 -0.46
C GLY A 123 -11.70 4.89 -1.77
N MET A 124 -10.42 5.22 -1.95
CA MET A 124 -9.94 5.80 -3.21
C MET A 124 -9.97 4.75 -4.31
N ASN A 125 -10.38 5.18 -5.50
CA ASN A 125 -10.28 4.39 -6.72
C ASN A 125 -9.12 4.91 -7.55
N HIS A 126 -8.74 4.14 -8.56
CA HIS A 126 -7.82 4.61 -9.58
C HIS A 126 -8.37 5.88 -10.25
N ASP A 127 -7.45 6.81 -10.54
CA ASP A 127 -7.75 7.96 -11.37
C ASP A 127 -8.12 7.51 -12.78
N THR A 128 -9.11 8.18 -13.36
CA THR A 128 -9.47 8.01 -14.76
C THR A 128 -9.64 9.38 -15.41
N PRO A 129 -9.42 9.50 -16.74
CA PRO A 129 -9.66 10.75 -17.45
C PRO A 129 -11.07 11.31 -17.22
N GLU A 130 -12.07 10.42 -17.11
CA GLU A 130 -13.48 10.76 -16.91
C GLU A 130 -13.75 11.38 -15.52
N ARG A 131 -12.93 11.06 -14.52
CA ARG A 131 -13.00 11.63 -13.16
C ARG A 131 -12.33 13.00 -13.05
N GLY A 132 -11.82 13.55 -14.17
CA GLY A 132 -11.14 14.84 -14.20
C GLY A 132 -9.82 14.87 -13.43
N CYS A 133 -9.27 13.69 -13.08
CA CYS A 133 -7.95 13.59 -12.46
C CYS A 133 -6.87 13.61 -13.53
N GLY A 134 -6.21 14.76 -13.65
CA GLY A 134 -5.18 15.02 -14.65
C GLY A 134 -3.77 14.71 -14.15
N CYS A 135 -3.42 13.43 -14.07
CA CYS A 135 -2.02 13.03 -13.92
C CYS A 135 -1.32 13.09 -15.28
N ARG A 136 -0.60 14.19 -15.53
CA ARG A 136 0.22 14.31 -16.74
C ARG A 136 1.44 13.39 -16.62
N VAL A 137 1.37 12.23 -17.26
CA VAL A 137 2.52 11.37 -17.53
C VAL A 137 3.24 11.95 -18.74
N THR A 138 4.55 12.21 -18.65
CA THR A 138 5.37 12.30 -19.86
C THR A 138 5.52 10.89 -20.40
N ALA A 139 4.58 10.50 -21.27
CA ALA A 139 4.58 9.22 -21.95
C ALA A 139 5.74 9.18 -22.94
N ASP A 140 6.89 8.67 -22.52
CA ASP A 140 7.96 8.34 -23.46
C ASP A 140 7.96 6.84 -23.84
N ARG A 141 7.07 6.00 -23.28
CA ARG A 141 7.16 4.52 -23.49
C ARG A 141 5.84 3.73 -23.51
N GLY A 142 4.73 4.29 -24.01
CA GLY A 142 3.55 3.47 -24.38
C GLY A 142 2.97 2.55 -23.30
N VAL A 143 3.12 2.91 -22.02
CA VAL A 143 2.62 2.10 -20.89
C VAL A 143 1.14 2.43 -20.64
N PRO A 144 0.25 1.43 -20.46
CA PRO A 144 -1.19 1.65 -20.23
C PRO A 144 -1.45 2.56 -19.02
N THR A 145 -2.49 3.39 -19.06
CA THR A 145 -2.83 4.40 -18.04
C THR A 145 -3.50 3.84 -16.78
N SER A 146 -3.08 2.68 -16.27
CA SER A 146 -3.48 2.22 -14.93
C SER A 146 -2.55 2.81 -13.87
N SER A 147 -3.08 3.15 -12.69
CA SER A 147 -2.26 3.63 -11.57
C SER A 147 -1.12 2.68 -11.18
N ASP A 148 -1.31 1.38 -11.37
CA ASP A 148 -0.29 0.37 -11.04
C ASP A 148 0.94 0.48 -11.94
N SER A 149 0.74 0.86 -13.20
CA SER A 149 1.82 1.13 -14.16
C SER A 149 2.45 2.52 -13.96
N PHE A 150 1.71 3.46 -13.38
CA PHE A 150 2.18 4.80 -13.01
C PHE A 150 3.22 4.73 -11.87
N ILE A 151 3.01 3.87 -10.87
CA ILE A 151 3.97 3.66 -9.77
C ILE A 151 5.31 3.12 -10.28
N GLN A 152 5.28 2.30 -11.34
CA GLN A 152 6.50 1.77 -11.95
C GLN A 152 7.28 2.84 -12.76
N SER A 153 6.62 3.86 -13.29
CA SER A 153 7.21 4.79 -14.26
C SER A 153 7.62 6.16 -13.70
N ASP A 154 6.99 6.66 -12.64
CA ASP A 154 7.30 7.99 -12.09
C ASP A 154 7.56 7.97 -10.58
N LEU A 155 8.81 7.71 -10.19
CA LEU A 155 9.29 7.81 -8.81
C LEU A 155 9.85 9.20 -8.46
N ARG A 156 9.66 10.23 -9.30
CA ARG A 156 10.40 11.50 -9.15
C ARG A 156 9.54 12.77 -9.07
N SER A 157 8.22 12.68 -9.24
CA SER A 157 7.39 13.87 -9.44
C SER A 157 6.38 14.17 -8.33
N GLU A 158 6.09 15.47 -8.13
CA GLU A 158 4.87 15.97 -7.45
C GLU A 158 3.57 15.40 -8.05
N THR A 159 3.61 14.89 -9.28
CA THR A 159 2.50 14.19 -9.95
C THR A 159 1.98 13.02 -9.10
N ILE A 160 2.84 12.32 -8.36
CA ILE A 160 2.44 11.22 -7.47
C ILE A 160 1.43 11.69 -6.42
N TYR A 161 1.61 12.88 -5.86
CA TYR A 161 0.67 13.44 -4.88
C TYR A 161 -0.69 13.73 -5.51
N ARG A 162 -0.77 14.02 -6.81
CA ARG A 162 -2.04 14.25 -7.50
C ARG A 162 -2.75 12.93 -7.83
N CYS A 163 -1.99 11.89 -8.19
CA CYS A 163 -2.55 10.58 -8.58
C CYS A 163 -3.01 9.71 -7.41
N LEU A 164 -2.50 9.99 -6.20
CA LEU A 164 -2.93 9.30 -4.99
C LEU A 164 -4.32 9.79 -4.49
N TYR A 165 -4.86 10.91 -5.01
CA TYR A 165 -6.04 11.55 -4.44
C TYR A 165 -7.20 11.71 -5.43
N SER A 166 -7.95 10.63 -5.66
CA SER A 166 -9.36 10.75 -6.04
C SER A 166 -10.10 11.40 -4.85
N LYS A 167 -10.88 12.46 -5.09
CA LYS A 167 -11.47 13.37 -4.07
C LYS A 167 -12.46 12.71 -3.07
N ASP A 168 -12.69 11.40 -3.17
CA ASP A 168 -13.68 10.66 -2.39
C ASP A 168 -13.01 9.85 -1.28
N VAL A 169 -12.51 10.54 -0.24
CA VAL A 169 -11.96 9.87 0.95
C VAL A 169 -13.09 9.55 1.92
N HIS A 170 -13.33 8.27 2.19
CA HIS A 170 -14.26 7.86 3.23
C HIS A 170 -13.58 7.92 4.60
N ARG A 171 -13.89 8.97 5.37
CA ARG A 171 -13.32 9.18 6.71
C ARG A 171 -14.16 8.45 7.77
N THR A 172 -13.87 7.18 7.99
CA THR A 172 -14.43 6.44 9.13
C THR A 172 -13.51 6.58 10.35
N LYS A 173 -14.07 6.78 11.54
CA LYS A 173 -13.31 6.72 12.80
C LYS A 173 -13.01 5.25 13.10
N CYS A 174 -11.74 4.88 13.18
CA CYS A 174 -11.33 3.50 13.49
C CYS A 174 -11.33 3.25 15.00
N LYS A 175 -11.50 1.97 15.35
CA LYS A 175 -11.74 1.50 16.72
C LYS A 175 -10.51 1.60 17.63
N TYR A 176 -9.30 1.79 17.07
CA TYR A 176 -8.04 1.82 17.81
C TYR A 176 -7.21 3.10 17.59
N ILE A 177 -7.86 4.22 17.25
CA ILE A 177 -7.28 5.57 17.31
C ILE A 177 -7.61 6.23 18.65
#